data_AF-A0A839WP95-F1
#
_entry.id   AF-A0A839WP95-F1
#
_cell.length_a   1.000
_cell.length_b   1.000
_cell.length_c   1.000
_cell.angle_alpha   90.00
_cell.angle_beta   90.00
_cell.angle_gamma   90.00
#
_symmetry.space_group_name_H-M   'P 1'
#
loop_
_entity.id
_entity.type
_entity.pdbx_description
1 polymer ?
#
loop_
_entity_poly.entity_id
_entity_poly.type
_entity_poly.pdbx_seq_one_letter_code
_entity_poly.pdbx_strand_id
1 'polypeptide(L)'
;MTSPVRLRSLALLPALLLGLVACERPSEGAQLAPSTPSPAASQPQDPAFEQSLEGIWSTGGAQGDDAQTVYAIEYQAGAGLRMLRDGAWLDGTVEDVDLDNQTLAFRIDRQDGPDETATWRKVRDEAADGFTLRLTWAQGQTEELGFVRRLTPRDRQEITLAVSQADRVPAVTCDTDAAQGSLRATLACNHDDFAALDRNLHAQLVELSARYPDGDRTAAVVVQQLDACTTPACLREVYAKWQAYFDENYDLGDVLDYL
;
A
#
# COMPACT_ATOMS: atom_id res chain seq x y z
N MET A 1 1.09 56.49 -61.22
CA MET A 1 2.17 55.71 -61.86
C MET A 1 1.89 54.23 -61.67
N THR A 2 1.89 53.49 -62.78
CA THR A 2 2.22 52.05 -62.90
C THR A 2 2.15 51.13 -61.65
N SER A 3 1.07 50.33 -61.61
CA SER A 3 1.11 48.87 -61.39
C SER A 3 2.00 48.19 -62.49
N PRO A 4 2.33 46.86 -62.55
CA PRO A 4 1.61 45.73 -61.92
C PRO A 4 2.38 44.38 -61.64
N VAL A 5 1.66 43.34 -61.16
CA VAL A 5 1.67 41.91 -61.63
C VAL A 5 2.98 41.08 -61.54
N ARG A 6 3.03 39.78 -61.17
CA ARG A 6 2.40 38.51 -61.66
C ARG A 6 2.68 37.44 -60.58
N LEU A 7 1.85 36.49 -60.12
CA LEU A 7 0.82 35.62 -60.71
C LEU A 7 1.36 34.55 -61.70
N ARG A 8 1.34 33.27 -61.28
CA ARG A 8 1.42 31.99 -62.04
C ARG A 8 1.57 30.83 -61.01
N SER A 9 1.12 29.58 -61.15
CA SER A 9 0.23 28.83 -62.07
C SER A 9 0.19 27.35 -61.58
N LEU A 10 -0.73 26.42 -61.89
CA LEU A 10 -1.95 26.37 -62.74
C LEU A 10 -2.88 25.21 -62.27
N ALA A 11 -4.20 25.31 -62.52
CA ALA A 11 -5.20 24.30 -63.02
C ALA A 11 -5.13 22.77 -62.66
N LEU A 12 -6.18 21.91 -62.80
CA LEU A 12 -7.42 21.89 -63.62
C LEU A 12 -8.63 21.21 -62.90
N LEU A 13 -9.82 21.42 -63.47
CA LEU A 13 -11.17 20.86 -63.19
C LEU A 13 -11.56 19.81 -64.30
N PRO A 14 -12.80 19.25 -64.44
CA PRO A 14 -13.78 18.68 -63.49
C PRO A 14 -14.50 17.37 -64.01
N ALA A 15 -15.56 16.94 -63.29
CA ALA A 15 -16.89 16.52 -63.80
C ALA A 15 -17.28 15.05 -64.15
N LEU A 16 -18.44 14.66 -63.55
CA LEU A 16 -19.56 13.81 -64.01
C LEU A 16 -19.33 12.44 -64.68
N LEU A 17 -20.02 11.41 -64.17
CA LEU A 17 -21.24 10.87 -64.83
C LEU A 17 -22.05 9.93 -63.91
N LEU A 18 -23.39 10.05 -63.96
CA LEU A 18 -24.35 9.12 -63.37
C LEU A 18 -24.67 7.99 -64.37
N GLY A 19 -24.81 6.76 -63.87
CA GLY A 19 -25.33 5.63 -64.65
C GLY A 19 -26.18 4.72 -63.77
N LEU A 20 -27.49 4.70 -64.01
CA LEU A 20 -28.43 3.75 -63.41
C LEU A 20 -28.82 2.71 -64.47
N VAL A 21 -28.48 1.44 -64.22
CA VAL A 21 -29.12 0.28 -64.87
C VAL A 21 -29.28 -0.80 -63.82
N ALA A 22 -30.45 -1.42 -63.75
CA ALA A 22 -30.73 -2.55 -62.89
C ALA A 22 -30.93 -3.82 -63.73
N CYS A 23 -30.37 -4.96 -63.29
CA CYS A 23 -31.06 -6.25 -63.26
C CYS A 23 -30.21 -7.36 -62.60
N GLU A 24 -30.92 -8.33 -62.02
CA GLU A 24 -30.54 -9.72 -61.76
C GLU A 24 -29.42 -10.09 -60.73
N ARG A 25 -29.89 -10.78 -59.67
CA ARG A 25 -29.15 -11.76 -58.84
C ARG A 25 -29.19 -13.14 -59.55
N PRO A 26 -28.45 -14.19 -59.12
CA PRO A 26 -27.59 -14.30 -57.93
C PRO A 26 -26.16 -14.82 -58.21
N SER A 27 -25.28 -14.77 -57.20
CA SER A 27 -24.50 -15.92 -56.71
C SER A 27 -23.47 -15.51 -55.65
N GLU A 28 -23.05 -16.50 -54.86
CA GLU A 28 -22.16 -16.47 -53.71
C GLU A 28 -21.02 -15.43 -53.70
N GLY A 29 -21.05 -14.54 -52.69
CA GLY A 29 -19.92 -13.72 -52.27
C GLY A 29 -19.90 -13.68 -50.75
N ALA A 30 -18.85 -14.23 -50.13
CA ALA A 30 -18.77 -14.36 -48.68
C ALA A 30 -18.87 -12.99 -47.99
N GLN A 31 -19.91 -12.80 -47.18
CA GLN A 31 -20.04 -11.60 -46.37
C GLN A 31 -19.04 -11.67 -45.22
N LEU A 32 -17.90 -11.00 -45.40
CA LEU A 32 -16.99 -10.67 -44.31
C LEU A 32 -17.79 -9.86 -43.28
N ALA A 33 -18.20 -10.52 -42.20
CA ALA A 33 -18.70 -9.83 -41.03
C ALA A 33 -17.60 -8.89 -40.51
N PRO A 34 -17.93 -7.66 -40.07
CA PRO A 34 -16.94 -6.84 -39.39
C PRO A 34 -16.50 -7.59 -38.13
N SER A 35 -15.21 -7.91 -38.04
CA SER A 35 -14.64 -8.52 -36.84
C SER A 35 -14.78 -7.55 -35.68
N THR A 36 -15.80 -7.74 -34.85
CA THR A 36 -15.83 -7.17 -33.51
C THR A 36 -14.55 -7.63 -32.81
N PRO A 37 -13.71 -6.75 -32.25
CA PRO A 37 -12.66 -7.20 -31.36
C PRO A 37 -13.35 -7.96 -30.21
N SER A 38 -12.98 -9.22 -30.01
CA SER A 38 -13.38 -9.91 -28.78
C SER A 38 -12.90 -9.06 -27.61
N PRO A 39 -13.75 -8.76 -26.60
CA PRO A 39 -13.22 -8.28 -25.34
C PRO A 39 -12.23 -9.34 -24.84
N ALA A 40 -11.02 -8.92 -24.47
CA ALA A 40 -10.08 -9.79 -23.79
C ALA A 40 -10.80 -10.40 -22.57
N ALA A 41 -10.64 -11.71 -22.38
CA ALA A 41 -11.33 -12.41 -21.30
C ALA A 41 -10.59 -12.17 -19.98
N SER A 42 -10.72 -10.96 -19.43
CA SER A 42 -10.41 -10.65 -18.03
C SER A 42 -11.05 -11.71 -17.13
N GLN A 43 -10.21 -12.50 -16.46
CA GLN A 43 -10.63 -13.50 -15.50
C GLN A 43 -10.32 -12.97 -14.10
N PRO A 44 -11.30 -12.88 -13.18
CA PRO A 44 -11.06 -12.33 -11.85
C PRO A 44 -9.90 -13.00 -11.09
N GLN A 45 -9.65 -14.28 -11.35
CA GLN A 45 -8.59 -15.10 -10.78
C GLN A 45 -8.15 -16.16 -11.80
N ASP A 46 -6.85 -16.50 -11.83
CA ASP A 46 -6.33 -17.68 -12.53
C ASP A 46 -5.28 -18.38 -11.63
N PRO A 47 -5.65 -19.50 -10.99
CA PRO A 47 -4.77 -20.22 -10.06
C PRO A 47 -3.43 -20.66 -10.64
N ALA A 48 -3.31 -20.91 -11.95
CA ALA A 48 -2.08 -21.38 -12.56
C ALA A 48 -1.11 -20.22 -12.83
N PHE A 49 -1.62 -19.09 -13.30
CA PHE A 49 -0.89 -17.85 -13.44
C PHE A 49 -0.43 -17.35 -12.05
N GLU A 50 -1.34 -17.30 -11.08
CA GLU A 50 -1.03 -16.92 -9.70
C GLU A 50 0.04 -17.81 -9.07
N GLN A 51 -0.15 -19.14 -9.07
CA GLN A 51 0.83 -20.08 -8.52
C GLN A 51 2.21 -19.96 -9.20
N SER A 52 2.25 -19.62 -10.49
CA SER A 52 3.51 -19.46 -11.22
C SER A 52 4.28 -18.16 -10.89
N LEU A 53 3.74 -17.29 -10.04
CA LEU A 53 4.44 -16.14 -9.45
C LEU A 53 5.04 -16.44 -8.08
N GLU A 54 4.75 -17.62 -7.49
CA GLU A 54 5.27 -17.99 -6.18
C GLU A 54 6.80 -18.10 -6.16
N GLY A 55 7.44 -17.36 -5.24
CA GLY A 55 8.88 -17.34 -5.13
C GLY A 55 9.44 -16.24 -4.24
N ILE A 56 10.75 -16.28 -4.08
CA ILE A 56 11.56 -15.16 -3.62
C ILE A 56 12.04 -14.39 -4.84
N TRP A 57 11.78 -13.09 -4.82
CA TRP A 57 12.12 -12.14 -5.88
C TRP A 57 12.98 -11.03 -5.28
N SER A 58 13.78 -10.35 -6.11
CA SER A 58 14.55 -9.19 -5.65
C SER A 58 14.70 -8.16 -6.74
N THR A 59 14.80 -6.88 -6.38
CA THR A 59 15.27 -5.86 -7.31
C THR A 59 16.66 -6.19 -7.85
N GLY A 60 16.99 -5.68 -9.04
CA GLY A 60 18.35 -5.77 -9.59
C GLY A 60 19.40 -5.26 -8.60
N GLY A 61 20.60 -5.86 -8.62
CA GLY A 61 21.62 -5.60 -7.60
C GLY A 61 21.99 -4.13 -7.44
N ALA A 62 22.13 -3.69 -6.18
CA ALA A 62 22.48 -2.34 -5.74
C ALA A 62 23.54 -1.66 -6.63
N GLN A 63 23.14 -0.57 -7.31
CA GLN A 63 24.08 0.36 -7.95
C GLN A 63 24.37 1.53 -7.00
N GLY A 64 25.29 1.33 -6.07
CA GLY A 64 25.63 2.31 -5.03
C GLY A 64 25.03 1.93 -3.68
N ASP A 65 24.49 2.92 -2.96
CA ASP A 65 23.95 2.75 -1.60
C ASP A 65 22.49 2.23 -1.57
N ASP A 66 21.87 2.03 -2.74
CA ASP A 66 20.49 1.53 -2.86
C ASP A 66 20.40 0.07 -2.41
N ALA A 67 19.86 -0.17 -1.22
CA ALA A 67 19.68 -1.52 -0.69
C ALA A 67 18.78 -2.37 -1.59
N GLN A 68 19.18 -3.62 -1.84
CA GLN A 68 18.37 -4.58 -2.61
C GLN A 68 17.11 -4.94 -1.81
N THR A 69 15.93 -4.60 -2.34
CA THR A 69 14.65 -5.04 -1.77
C THR A 69 14.37 -6.48 -2.17
N VAL A 70 14.00 -7.30 -1.19
CA VAL A 70 13.61 -8.71 -1.36
C VAL A 70 12.11 -8.84 -1.11
N TYR A 71 11.43 -9.52 -2.02
CA TYR A 71 10.01 -9.80 -1.97
C TYR A 71 9.80 -11.31 -1.81
N ALA A 72 8.76 -11.70 -1.07
CA ALA A 72 8.26 -13.06 -1.08
C ALA A 72 6.82 -13.06 -1.59
N ILE A 73 6.57 -13.70 -2.73
CA ILE A 73 5.23 -13.90 -3.27
C ILE A 73 4.81 -15.32 -2.90
N GLU A 74 3.71 -15.43 -2.17
CA GLU A 74 3.13 -16.69 -1.70
C GLU A 74 1.76 -16.90 -2.34
N TYR A 75 1.55 -18.10 -2.92
CA TYR A 75 0.24 -18.54 -3.37
C TYR A 75 -0.43 -19.42 -2.31
N GLN A 76 -1.69 -19.13 -2.03
CA GLN A 76 -2.50 -19.80 -1.02
C GLN A 76 -3.78 -20.34 -1.66
N ALA A 77 -3.92 -21.66 -1.71
CA ALA A 77 -5.10 -22.31 -2.31
C ALA A 77 -6.39 -21.87 -1.61
N GLY A 78 -7.27 -21.17 -2.34
CA GLY A 78 -8.53 -20.63 -1.82
C GLY A 78 -8.45 -19.24 -1.19
N ALA A 79 -7.26 -18.64 -1.07
CA ALA A 79 -7.06 -17.25 -0.62
C ALA A 79 -6.33 -16.36 -1.66
N GLY A 80 -5.73 -16.96 -2.69
CA GLY A 80 -5.06 -16.24 -3.78
C GLY A 80 -3.60 -15.94 -3.48
N LEU A 81 -3.11 -14.80 -3.97
CA LEU A 81 -1.75 -14.32 -3.75
C LEU A 81 -1.64 -13.38 -2.55
N ARG A 82 -0.46 -13.39 -1.92
CA ARG A 82 0.00 -12.36 -1.00
C ARG A 82 1.47 -12.05 -1.21
N MET A 83 1.87 -10.82 -0.92
CA MET A 83 3.23 -10.32 -1.14
C MET A 83 3.83 -9.77 0.15
N LEU A 84 5.00 -10.27 0.52
CA LEU A 84 5.87 -9.66 1.52
C LEU A 84 6.72 -8.59 0.82
N ARG A 85 6.74 -7.38 1.37
CA ARG A 85 7.61 -6.26 0.98
C ARG A 85 8.14 -5.61 2.26
N ASP A 86 9.43 -5.26 2.28
CA ASP A 86 10.06 -4.47 3.35
C ASP A 86 9.78 -4.99 4.78
N GLY A 87 9.64 -6.32 4.92
CA GLY A 87 9.39 -7.00 6.19
C GLY A 87 7.92 -7.12 6.62
N ALA A 88 6.98 -6.56 5.87
CA ALA A 88 5.53 -6.65 6.13
C ALA A 88 4.80 -7.41 5.02
N TRP A 89 3.71 -8.11 5.36
CA TRP A 89 2.78 -8.62 4.35
C TRP A 89 1.86 -7.48 3.92
N LEU A 90 1.68 -7.33 2.61
CA LEU A 90 0.67 -6.45 2.05
C LEU A 90 -0.67 -7.18 2.05
N ASP A 91 -1.62 -6.68 2.85
CA ASP A 91 -3.02 -7.09 2.75
C ASP A 91 -3.56 -6.68 1.38
N GLY A 92 -4.22 -7.62 0.70
CA GLY A 92 -4.68 -7.38 -0.66
C GLY A 92 -5.29 -8.59 -1.34
N THR A 93 -5.80 -8.34 -2.54
CA THR A 93 -6.59 -9.28 -3.34
C THR A 93 -6.29 -9.14 -4.82
N VAL A 94 -6.29 -10.25 -5.55
CA VAL A 94 -6.28 -10.26 -7.02
C VAL A 94 -7.66 -9.79 -7.52
N GLU A 95 -7.68 -8.74 -8.35
CA GLU A 95 -8.90 -8.18 -8.94
C GLU A 95 -9.16 -8.71 -10.36
N ASP A 96 -8.10 -8.86 -11.15
CA ASP A 96 -8.17 -9.31 -12.55
C ASP A 96 -6.85 -9.98 -12.97
N VAL A 97 -6.95 -10.92 -13.91
CA VAL A 97 -5.85 -11.57 -14.61
C VAL A 97 -6.11 -11.50 -16.11
N ASP A 98 -5.16 -10.89 -16.82
CA ASP A 98 -5.11 -10.82 -18.28
C ASP A 98 -3.95 -11.70 -18.77
N LEU A 99 -4.31 -12.88 -19.25
CA LEU A 99 -3.36 -13.89 -19.76
C LEU A 99 -2.76 -13.50 -21.12
N ASP A 100 -3.42 -12.65 -21.92
CA ASP A 100 -2.91 -12.20 -23.22
C ASP A 100 -1.74 -11.21 -23.02
N ASN A 101 -1.85 -10.33 -22.01
CA ASN A 101 -0.80 -9.39 -21.63
C ASN A 101 0.19 -9.92 -20.57
N GLN A 102 -0.10 -11.10 -20.00
CA GLN A 102 0.62 -11.72 -18.88
C GLN A 102 0.68 -10.78 -17.65
N THR A 103 -0.47 -10.20 -17.33
CA THR A 103 -0.65 -9.21 -16.25
C THR A 103 -1.69 -9.63 -15.23
N LEU A 104 -1.48 -9.18 -14.00
CA LEU A 104 -2.38 -9.33 -12.86
C LEU A 104 -2.55 -7.98 -12.17
N ALA A 105 -3.79 -7.66 -11.79
CA ALA A 105 -4.13 -6.50 -10.97
C ALA A 105 -4.27 -6.96 -9.50
N PHE A 106 -3.45 -6.39 -8.62
CA PHE A 106 -3.45 -6.67 -7.18
C PHE A 106 -3.86 -5.41 -6.41
N ARG A 107 -5.05 -5.40 -5.83
CA ARG A 107 -5.51 -4.34 -4.92
C ARG A 107 -4.89 -4.56 -3.56
N ILE A 108 -4.27 -3.52 -3.03
CA ILE A 108 -3.67 -3.46 -1.71
C ILE A 108 -4.62 -2.69 -0.81
N ASP A 109 -5.16 -3.37 0.21
CA ASP A 109 -6.05 -2.78 1.20
C ASP A 109 -5.22 -1.88 2.13
N ARG A 110 -5.55 -0.58 2.22
CA ARG A 110 -4.81 0.36 3.09
C ARG A 110 -5.59 0.68 4.36
N GLN A 111 -4.93 0.65 5.51
CA GLN A 111 -5.50 1.13 6.78
C GLN A 111 -5.63 2.66 6.80
N ASP A 112 -4.62 3.37 6.29
CA ASP A 112 -4.55 4.83 6.24
C ASP A 112 -4.55 5.36 4.78
N GLY A 113 -5.73 5.43 4.17
CA GLY A 113 -5.93 6.04 2.85
C GLY A 113 -6.82 5.23 1.92
N PRO A 114 -6.91 5.61 0.62
CA PRO A 114 -7.55 4.78 -0.39
C PRO A 114 -6.71 3.53 -0.68
N ASP A 115 -7.38 2.42 -1.02
CA ASP A 115 -6.74 1.24 -1.60
C ASP A 115 -5.93 1.61 -2.85
N GLU A 116 -4.86 0.87 -3.12
CA GLU A 116 -4.04 1.04 -4.33
C GLU A 116 -3.99 -0.26 -5.13
N THR A 117 -4.29 -0.20 -6.44
CA THR A 117 -4.06 -1.32 -7.34
C THR A 117 -2.64 -1.25 -7.92
N ALA A 118 -1.86 -2.31 -7.75
CA ALA A 118 -0.59 -2.53 -8.41
C ALA A 118 -0.77 -3.51 -9.59
N THR A 119 -0.15 -3.23 -10.73
CA THR A 119 -0.12 -4.15 -11.87
C THR A 119 1.17 -4.96 -11.87
N TRP A 120 1.07 -6.28 -11.85
CA TRP A 120 2.20 -7.20 -11.88
C TRP A 120 2.26 -7.83 -13.28
N ARG A 121 3.39 -7.70 -13.99
CA ARG A 121 3.56 -8.19 -15.35
C ARG A 121 4.74 -9.15 -15.46
N LYS A 122 4.54 -10.33 -16.05
CA LYS A 122 5.67 -11.14 -16.50
C LYS A 122 6.28 -10.53 -17.76
N VAL A 123 7.57 -10.25 -17.71
CA VAL A 123 8.35 -9.82 -18.87
C VAL A 123 9.30 -10.96 -19.22
N ARG A 124 9.16 -11.51 -20.43
CA ARG A 124 10.07 -12.57 -20.90
C ARG A 124 11.49 -12.02 -20.97
N ASP A 125 12.44 -12.76 -20.41
CA ASP A 125 13.86 -12.51 -20.64
C ASP A 125 14.21 -13.05 -22.05
N GLU A 126 14.83 -12.22 -22.90
CA GLU A 126 15.29 -12.68 -24.23
C GLU A 126 16.68 -13.34 -24.16
N ALA A 127 17.44 -13.14 -23.08
CA ALA A 127 18.77 -13.68 -22.86
C ALA A 127 18.78 -14.98 -22.02
N ALA A 128 17.70 -15.26 -21.28
CA ALA A 128 17.54 -16.47 -20.46
C ALA A 128 16.17 -17.13 -20.68
N ASP A 129 16.08 -18.44 -20.41
CA ASP A 129 14.84 -19.21 -20.59
C ASP A 129 13.87 -19.01 -19.39
N GLY A 130 13.44 -17.76 -19.20
CA GLY A 130 12.74 -17.30 -18.00
C GLY A 130 11.98 -15.98 -18.16
N PHE A 131 11.57 -15.40 -17.03
CA PHE A 131 10.88 -14.11 -16.97
C PHE A 131 11.28 -13.32 -15.73
N THR A 132 11.31 -11.99 -15.86
CA THR A 132 11.30 -11.06 -14.73
C THR A 132 9.86 -10.67 -14.39
N LEU A 133 9.64 -10.21 -13.16
CA LEU A 133 8.36 -9.68 -12.73
C LEU A 133 8.47 -8.16 -12.63
N ARG A 134 7.71 -7.43 -13.45
CA ARG A 134 7.63 -5.98 -13.39
C ARG A 134 6.41 -5.56 -12.59
N LEU A 135 6.63 -4.89 -11.46
CA LEU A 135 5.57 -4.28 -10.65
C LEU A 135 5.39 -2.82 -11.10
N THR A 136 4.16 -2.37 -11.32
CA THR A 136 3.83 -0.96 -11.51
C THR A 136 2.80 -0.56 -10.44
N TRP A 137 3.19 0.34 -9.54
CA TRP A 137 2.35 0.84 -8.46
C TRP A 137 1.36 1.90 -8.95
N ALA A 138 0.32 2.19 -8.17
CA ALA A 138 -0.75 3.14 -8.53
C ALA A 138 -0.24 4.55 -8.91
N GLN A 139 0.92 4.95 -8.38
CA GLN A 139 1.56 6.25 -8.67
C GLN A 139 2.46 6.23 -9.93
N GLY A 140 2.45 5.13 -10.70
CA GLY A 140 3.25 4.94 -11.92
C GLY A 140 4.71 4.54 -11.67
N GLN A 141 5.17 4.52 -10.43
CA GLN A 141 6.47 3.94 -10.05
C GLN A 141 6.53 2.47 -10.48
N THR A 142 7.68 2.05 -11.02
CA THR A 142 7.87 0.72 -11.58
C THR A 142 9.15 0.08 -11.03
N GLU A 143 9.05 -1.18 -10.62
CA GLU A 143 10.15 -1.99 -10.09
C GLU A 143 10.30 -3.26 -10.96
N GLU A 144 11.53 -3.63 -11.31
CA GLU A 144 11.82 -4.88 -12.01
C GLU A 144 12.47 -5.88 -11.06
N LEU A 145 11.83 -7.04 -10.91
CA LEU A 145 12.23 -8.08 -9.99
C LEU A 145 12.77 -9.30 -10.73
N GLY A 146 13.98 -9.71 -10.38
CA GLY A 146 14.57 -10.98 -10.78
C GLY A 146 14.08 -12.13 -9.89
N PHE A 147 13.80 -13.29 -10.48
CA PHE A 147 13.51 -14.50 -9.71
C PHE A 147 14.79 -15.02 -9.05
N VAL A 148 14.76 -15.15 -7.72
CA VAL A 148 15.91 -15.66 -6.94
C VAL A 148 15.80 -17.18 -6.77
N ARG A 149 14.66 -17.65 -6.26
CA ARG A 149 14.39 -19.07 -5.97
C ARG A 149 12.94 -19.32 -5.59
N ARG A 150 12.52 -20.60 -5.59
CA ARG A 150 11.20 -21.01 -5.09
C ARG A 150 11.07 -20.77 -3.58
N LEU A 151 9.84 -20.49 -3.14
CA LEU A 151 9.48 -20.34 -1.74
C LEU A 151 9.32 -21.73 -1.08
N THR A 152 10.21 -22.06 -0.13
CA THR A 152 10.22 -23.35 0.56
C THR A 152 9.36 -23.33 1.83
N PRO A 153 8.99 -24.50 2.41
CA PRO A 153 8.30 -24.55 3.71
C PRO A 153 9.12 -23.90 4.85
N ARG A 154 10.46 -23.93 4.76
CA ARG A 154 11.34 -23.27 5.73
C ARG A 154 11.22 -21.76 5.64
N ASP A 155 11.20 -21.20 4.43
CA ASP A 155 11.04 -19.74 4.24
C ASP A 155 9.72 -19.25 4.81
N ARG A 156 8.62 -20.00 4.60
CA ARG A 156 7.30 -19.65 5.15
C ARG A 156 7.33 -19.60 6.68
N GLN A 157 8.04 -20.52 7.33
CA GLN A 157 8.24 -20.52 8.78
C GLN A 157 9.12 -19.36 9.24
N GLU A 158 10.25 -19.11 8.58
CA GLU A 158 11.18 -18.03 8.93
C GLU A 158 10.56 -16.65 8.70
N ILE A 159 9.82 -16.44 7.61
CA ILE A 159 9.07 -15.21 7.34
C ILE A 159 7.94 -15.02 8.35
N THR A 160 7.14 -16.07 8.63
CA THR A 160 6.07 -15.96 9.64
C THR A 160 6.64 -15.61 11.01
N LEU A 161 7.77 -16.21 11.39
CA LEU A 161 8.46 -15.88 12.64
C LEU A 161 8.96 -14.42 12.62
N ALA A 162 9.66 -14.00 11.57
CA ALA A 162 10.21 -12.66 11.43
C ALA A 162 9.14 -11.57 11.45
N VAL A 163 8.04 -11.74 10.70
CA VAL A 163 6.90 -10.80 10.72
C VAL A 163 6.28 -10.77 12.12
N SER A 164 6.00 -11.93 12.73
CA SER A 164 5.44 -11.98 14.10
C SER A 164 6.39 -11.44 15.18
N GLN A 165 7.67 -11.25 14.86
CA GLN A 165 8.68 -10.60 15.71
C GLN A 165 8.86 -9.11 15.38
N ALA A 166 8.55 -8.67 14.17
CA ALA A 166 8.49 -7.25 13.80
C ALA A 166 7.21 -6.59 14.35
N ASP A 167 6.07 -7.28 14.27
CA ASP A 167 4.80 -6.86 14.90
C ASP A 167 4.89 -6.84 16.43
N ARG A 168 5.82 -7.62 16.99
CA ARG A 168 6.23 -7.47 18.39
C ARG A 168 7.23 -6.34 18.48
N VAL A 169 6.72 -5.16 18.82
CA VAL A 169 7.46 -4.19 19.65
C VAL A 169 8.22 -5.01 20.71
N PRO A 170 9.57 -5.04 20.69
CA PRO A 170 10.30 -5.76 21.70
C PRO A 170 9.90 -5.17 23.05
N ALA A 171 9.72 -6.01 24.05
CA ALA A 171 9.46 -5.57 25.42
C ALA A 171 10.73 -4.92 26.00
N VAL A 172 11.08 -3.75 25.48
CA VAL A 172 11.79 -2.72 26.23
C VAL A 172 10.93 -2.47 27.46
N THR A 173 11.55 -2.52 28.64
CA THR A 173 10.93 -2.03 29.86
C THR A 173 10.88 -0.50 29.78
N CYS A 174 9.97 0.01 28.95
CA CYS A 174 9.51 1.38 28.99
C CYS A 174 8.81 1.59 30.33
N ASP A 175 9.14 2.70 30.99
CA ASP A 175 8.59 3.07 32.28
C ASP A 175 7.21 3.70 32.07
N THR A 176 6.19 2.84 31.93
CA THR A 176 4.78 3.19 31.72
C THR A 176 3.89 2.27 32.56
N ASP A 177 2.82 2.81 33.12
CA ASP A 177 1.79 2.05 33.84
C ASP A 177 0.69 1.50 32.93
N ALA A 178 0.75 1.81 31.62
CA ALA A 178 -0.25 1.43 30.64
C ALA A 178 -0.34 -0.09 30.44
N ALA A 179 -1.57 -0.60 30.26
CA ALA A 179 -1.80 -2.03 30.06
C ALA A 179 -1.06 -2.56 28.82
N GLN A 180 -0.38 -3.71 28.96
CA GLN A 180 0.41 -4.31 27.88
C GLN A 180 -0.45 -4.58 26.63
N GLY A 181 0.01 -4.10 25.47
CA GLY A 181 -0.72 -4.21 24.20
C GLY A 181 -1.83 -3.16 23.99
N SER A 182 -2.03 -2.24 24.93
CA SER A 182 -2.86 -1.04 24.70
C SER A 182 -2.19 -0.10 23.71
N LEU A 183 -2.99 0.74 23.03
CA LEU A 183 -2.46 1.81 22.18
C LEU A 183 -1.55 2.77 22.98
N ARG A 184 -1.93 3.08 24.23
CA ARG A 184 -1.15 3.93 25.13
C ARG A 184 0.25 3.36 25.36
N ALA A 185 0.35 2.07 25.73
CA ALA A 185 1.64 1.40 25.89
C ALA A 185 2.44 1.40 24.58
N THR A 186 1.82 1.02 23.46
CA THR A 186 2.50 1.02 22.15
C THR A 186 3.04 2.40 21.78
N LEU A 187 2.30 3.48 22.04
CA LEU A 187 2.76 4.83 21.72
C LEU A 187 3.83 5.34 22.69
N ALA A 188 3.64 5.16 24.00
CA ALA A 188 4.59 5.60 25.03
C ALA A 188 5.96 4.88 24.94
N CYS A 189 5.99 3.65 24.43
CA CYS A 189 7.21 2.87 24.30
C CYS A 189 7.96 3.05 22.96
N ASN A 190 7.33 3.62 21.93
CA ASN A 190 7.90 3.74 20.58
C ASN A 190 7.98 5.18 20.02
N HIS A 191 7.37 6.17 20.67
CA HIS A 191 7.38 7.57 20.20
C HIS A 191 7.73 8.53 21.35
N ASP A 192 8.84 9.25 21.21
CA ASP A 192 9.37 10.14 22.26
C ASP A 192 8.36 11.19 22.75
N ASP A 193 7.55 11.76 21.86
CA ASP A 193 6.49 12.73 22.21
C ASP A 193 5.46 12.11 23.16
N PHE A 194 5.00 10.88 22.88
CA PHE A 194 4.04 10.18 23.73
C PHE A 194 4.70 9.66 25.00
N ALA A 195 5.97 9.26 24.94
CA ALA A 195 6.75 8.87 26.10
C ALA A 195 6.93 10.03 27.09
N ALA A 196 7.12 11.26 26.59
CA ALA A 196 7.21 12.47 27.41
C ALA A 196 5.86 12.83 28.04
N LEU A 197 4.76 12.77 27.27
CA LEU A 197 3.39 13.00 27.79
C LEU A 197 3.01 11.99 28.88
N ASP A 198 3.28 10.70 28.66
CA ASP A 198 2.96 9.61 29.60
C ASP A 198 3.74 9.77 30.92
N ARG A 199 5.06 10.00 30.85
CA ARG A 199 5.90 10.22 32.04
C ARG A 199 5.50 11.47 32.82
N ASN A 200 5.27 12.60 32.15
CA ASN A 200 4.90 13.86 32.80
C ASN A 200 3.55 13.69 33.53
N LEU A 201 2.55 13.13 32.85
CA LEU A 201 1.25 12.92 33.48
C LEU A 201 1.33 11.91 34.62
N HIS A 202 2.07 10.80 34.48
CA HIS A 202 2.25 9.82 35.56
C HIS A 202 2.88 10.48 36.80
N ALA A 203 3.92 11.31 36.63
CA ALA A 203 4.51 12.05 37.74
C ALA A 203 3.54 13.07 38.39
N GLN A 204 2.73 13.78 37.59
CA GLN A 204 1.63 14.61 38.10
C GLN A 204 0.60 13.79 38.90
N LEU A 205 0.25 12.57 38.45
CA LEU A 205 -0.66 11.67 39.16
C LEU A 205 -0.08 11.18 40.50
N VAL A 206 1.22 10.87 40.55
CA VAL A 206 1.91 10.49 41.80
C VAL A 206 1.87 11.64 42.82
N GLU A 207 2.17 12.88 42.40
CA GLU A 207 2.07 14.05 43.29
C GLU A 207 0.63 14.34 43.71
N LEU A 208 -0.34 14.18 42.80
CA LEU A 208 -1.76 14.34 43.08
C LEU A 208 -2.23 13.34 44.17
N SER A 209 -1.90 12.06 44.02
CA SER A 209 -2.16 11.00 45.00
C SER A 209 -1.48 11.25 46.35
N ALA A 210 -0.24 11.76 46.34
CA ALA A 210 0.51 12.03 47.57
C ALA A 210 -0.02 13.24 48.35
N ARG A 211 -0.51 14.28 47.67
CA ARG A 211 -0.87 15.57 48.29
C ARG A 211 -2.36 15.75 48.59
N TYR A 212 -3.27 15.10 47.84
CA TYR A 212 -4.71 15.40 47.89
C TYR A 212 -5.56 14.19 48.32
N PRO A 213 -6.56 14.34 49.21
CA PRO A 213 -7.37 13.24 49.72
C PRO A 213 -8.15 12.42 48.68
N ASP A 214 -8.52 13.05 47.56
CA ASP A 214 -9.20 12.40 46.42
C ASP A 214 -8.25 12.08 45.25
N GLY A 215 -6.93 12.15 45.48
CA GLY A 215 -5.91 12.03 44.44
C GLY A 215 -5.93 10.67 43.74
N ASP A 216 -5.87 9.57 44.49
CA ASP A 216 -5.94 8.19 43.95
C ASP A 216 -7.20 7.95 43.10
N ARG A 217 -8.33 8.51 43.53
CA ARG A 217 -9.61 8.40 42.81
C ARG A 217 -9.55 9.16 41.50
N THR A 218 -8.93 10.33 41.49
CA THR A 218 -8.75 11.15 40.29
C THR A 218 -7.79 10.48 39.32
N ALA A 219 -6.65 9.98 39.81
CA ALA A 219 -5.67 9.23 39.03
C ALA A 219 -6.29 7.99 38.35
N ALA A 220 -7.10 7.21 39.07
CA ALA A 220 -7.81 6.07 38.49
C ALA A 220 -8.76 6.47 37.34
N VAL A 221 -9.43 7.63 37.43
CA VAL A 221 -10.30 8.15 36.37
C VAL A 221 -9.47 8.66 35.17
N VAL A 222 -8.30 9.25 35.42
CA VAL A 222 -7.37 9.69 34.36
C VAL A 222 -6.87 8.51 33.55
N VAL A 223 -6.32 7.49 34.21
CA VAL A 223 -5.84 6.24 33.59
C VAL A 223 -6.97 5.57 32.80
N GLN A 224 -8.18 5.46 33.38
CA GLN A 224 -9.34 4.89 32.69
C GLN A 224 -9.70 5.64 31.38
N GLN A 225 -9.54 6.96 31.34
CA GLN A 225 -9.83 7.75 30.12
C GLN A 225 -8.74 7.61 29.06
N LEU A 226 -7.47 7.50 29.45
CA LEU A 226 -6.36 7.27 28.52
C LEU A 226 -6.43 5.88 27.90
N ASP A 227 -6.67 4.85 28.71
CA ASP A 227 -6.75 3.45 28.26
C ASP A 227 -7.99 3.17 27.41
N ALA A 228 -9.01 4.06 27.45
CA ALA A 228 -10.17 4.01 26.56
C ALA A 228 -9.89 4.56 25.14
N CYS A 229 -8.77 5.24 24.90
CA CYS A 229 -8.45 5.80 23.59
C CYS A 229 -7.95 4.74 22.59
N THR A 230 -8.64 4.66 21.45
CA THR A 230 -8.30 3.78 20.32
C THR A 230 -7.58 4.49 19.18
N THR A 231 -7.29 5.80 19.30
CA THR A 231 -6.53 6.57 18.29
C THR A 231 -5.49 7.48 18.93
N PRO A 232 -4.36 7.79 18.24
CA PRO A 232 -3.34 8.71 18.75
C PRO A 232 -3.88 10.14 18.94
N ALA A 233 -4.91 10.54 18.18
CA ALA A 233 -5.57 11.84 18.33
C ALA A 233 -6.35 11.94 19.65
N CYS A 234 -7.16 10.92 19.97
CA CYS A 234 -7.85 10.81 21.25
C CYS A 234 -6.86 10.90 22.41
N LEU A 235 -5.76 10.14 22.34
CA LEU A 235 -4.79 10.07 23.42
C LEU A 235 -4.14 11.44 23.69
N ARG A 236 -3.77 12.19 22.64
CA ARG A 236 -3.26 13.57 22.78
C ARG A 236 -4.29 14.54 23.37
N GLU A 237 -5.56 14.43 22.97
CA GLU A 237 -6.64 15.28 23.51
C GLU A 237 -6.86 15.01 25.00
N VAL A 238 -6.86 13.73 25.41
CA VAL A 238 -7.02 13.34 26.82
C VAL A 238 -5.81 13.77 27.65
N TYR A 239 -4.57 13.61 27.16
CA TYR A 239 -3.36 14.16 27.82
C TYR A 239 -3.48 15.67 28.04
N ALA A 240 -3.72 16.44 26.97
CA ALA A 240 -3.79 17.90 27.03
C ALA A 240 -4.90 18.39 27.97
N LYS A 241 -6.06 17.71 27.96
CA LYS A 241 -7.19 18.04 28.83
C LYS A 241 -6.89 17.79 30.31
N TRP A 242 -6.24 16.68 30.65
CA TRP A 242 -5.88 16.40 32.04
C TRP A 242 -4.76 17.29 32.55
N GLN A 243 -3.76 17.57 31.70
CA GLN A 243 -2.69 18.51 32.05
C GLN A 243 -3.26 19.91 32.33
N ALA A 244 -4.10 20.46 31.44
CA ALA A 244 -4.77 21.75 31.66
C ALA A 244 -5.67 21.74 32.92
N TYR A 245 -6.41 20.64 33.16
CA TYR A 245 -7.22 20.50 34.38
C TYR A 245 -6.35 20.48 35.64
N PHE A 246 -5.18 19.84 35.62
CA PHE A 246 -4.26 19.86 36.76
C PHE A 246 -3.65 21.24 36.99
N ASP A 247 -3.14 21.89 35.93
CA ASP A 247 -2.57 23.24 35.99
C ASP A 247 -3.59 24.28 36.52
N GLU A 248 -4.88 24.12 36.22
CA GLU A 248 -5.96 25.01 36.68
C GLU A 248 -6.44 24.73 38.13
N ASN A 249 -6.34 23.50 38.63
CA ASN A 249 -7.03 23.06 39.85
C ASN A 249 -6.11 22.56 40.98
N TYR A 250 -4.83 22.29 40.72
CA TYR A 250 -3.90 21.69 41.69
C TYR A 250 -2.51 22.34 41.63
N ASP A 251 -1.90 22.54 42.80
CA ASP A 251 -0.53 23.03 42.92
C ASP A 251 0.41 21.82 43.06
N LEU A 252 0.70 21.19 41.92
CA LEU A 252 1.59 20.03 41.82
C LEU A 252 3.07 20.44 41.72
N GLY A 253 3.33 21.73 41.43
CA GLY A 253 4.66 22.28 41.15
C GLY A 253 5.15 21.96 39.74
N ASP A 254 6.22 22.65 39.30
CA ASP A 254 6.87 22.35 38.02
C ASP A 254 7.57 20.98 38.11
N VAL A 255 6.96 19.95 37.52
CA VAL A 255 7.49 18.58 37.42
C VAL A 255 8.61 18.48 36.36
N LEU A 256 9.47 19.50 36.29
CA LEU A 256 10.54 19.67 35.30
C LEU A 256 11.96 19.54 35.89
N ASP A 257 12.11 19.63 37.22
CA ASP A 257 13.41 19.82 37.88
C ASP A 257 14.04 18.53 38.50
N TYR A 258 13.51 17.34 38.19
CA TYR A 258 14.02 16.05 38.72
C TYR A 258 14.23 14.96 37.65
N LEU A 259 14.96 15.29 36.58
CA LEU A 259 15.59 14.33 35.65
C LEU A 259 17.12 14.53 35.60
#